data_AF-M5JWX5-F1
#
_entry.id   AF-M5JWX5-F1
#
_cell.length_a   1.000
_cell.length_b   1.000
_cell.length_c   1.000
_cell.angle_alpha   90.00
_cell.angle_beta   90.00
_cell.angle_gamma   90.00
#
_symmetry.space_group_name_H-M   'P 1'
#
loop_
_entity.id
_entity.type
_entity.pdbx_description
1 polymer ?
#
loop_
_entity_poly.entity_id
_entity_poly.type
_entity_poly.pdbx_seq_one_letter_code
_entity_poly.pdbx_strand_id
1 'polypeptide(L)'
;MIVSVSLMTAVVLGTATPGEVVQSAVGNFQCMPIEKINQVSGGTDRITVNNFVMSEKESPLAPGQTELSLSFSVVNRSDKPVFLSGQFVGLGKDNEQTFVLSTPTWGSASPQSTQTIRGAVFVARGTLLSVRHICAEIMGNFER
;
A
#
# COMPACT_ATOMS: atom_id res chain seq x y z
N MET A 1 15.64 -61.37 -17.43
CA MET A 1 16.00 -60.58 -16.23
C MET A 1 15.82 -59.12 -16.60
N ILE A 2 14.67 -58.52 -16.25
CA ILE A 2 14.28 -57.16 -16.65
C ILE A 2 14.55 -56.25 -15.45
N VAL A 3 15.47 -55.30 -15.60
CA VAL A 3 15.80 -54.30 -14.58
C VAL A 3 14.81 -53.15 -14.71
N SER A 4 13.93 -53.00 -13.72
CA SER A 4 13.00 -51.88 -13.61
C SER A 4 13.72 -50.73 -12.91
N VAL A 5 13.88 -49.60 -13.61
CA VAL A 5 14.44 -48.35 -13.05
C VAL A 5 13.27 -47.46 -12.66
N SER A 6 12.96 -47.39 -11.36
CA SER A 6 12.00 -46.44 -10.82
C SER A 6 12.62 -45.05 -10.75
N LEU A 7 12.13 -44.14 -11.59
CA LEU A 7 12.38 -42.72 -11.52
C LEU A 7 11.58 -42.13 -10.34
N MET A 8 12.23 -41.81 -9.23
CA MET A 8 11.61 -41.05 -8.13
C MET A 8 11.67 -39.56 -8.46
N THR A 9 10.54 -38.99 -8.85
CA THR A 9 10.35 -37.55 -9.00
C THR A 9 10.19 -36.93 -7.62
N ALA A 10 11.22 -36.24 -7.13
CA ALA A 10 11.14 -35.47 -5.89
C ALA A 10 10.33 -34.18 -6.13
N VAL A 11 9.10 -34.14 -5.63
CA VAL A 11 8.31 -32.91 -5.55
C VAL A 11 8.85 -32.10 -4.37
N VAL A 12 9.56 -31.01 -4.67
CA VAL A 12 9.94 -30.02 -3.66
C VAL A 12 8.69 -29.23 -3.30
N LEU A 13 8.02 -29.65 -2.22
CA LEU A 13 7.00 -28.85 -1.54
C LEU A 13 7.70 -27.67 -0.86
N GLY A 14 7.82 -26.56 -1.58
CA GLY A 14 8.19 -25.28 -0.98
C GLY A 14 7.13 -24.89 0.04
N THR A 15 7.46 -24.99 1.32
CA THR A 15 6.67 -24.38 2.39
C THR A 15 6.78 -22.86 2.23
N ALA A 16 5.78 -22.24 1.61
CA ALA A 16 5.60 -20.80 1.68
C ALA A 16 5.40 -20.44 3.16
N THR A 17 6.43 -19.87 3.79
CA THR A 17 6.29 -19.19 5.07
C THR A 17 5.17 -18.16 4.93
N PRO A 18 4.21 -18.11 5.87
CA PRO A 18 3.22 -17.04 5.89
C PRO A 18 3.97 -15.71 5.87
N GLY A 19 3.76 -14.93 4.81
CA GLY A 19 4.31 -13.59 4.71
C GLY A 19 3.89 -12.82 5.96
N GLU A 20 4.87 -12.37 6.72
CA GLU A 20 4.70 -11.51 7.87
C GLU A 20 3.87 -10.30 7.41
N VAL A 21 2.62 -10.22 7.87
CA VAL A 21 1.75 -9.06 7.58
C VAL A 21 2.40 -7.87 8.26
N VAL A 22 3.08 -7.05 7.47
CA VAL A 22 3.76 -5.85 7.95
C VAL A 22 2.68 -4.88 8.41
N GLN A 23 2.69 -4.65 9.72
CA GLN A 23 2.16 -3.56 10.52
C GLN A 23 0.99 -2.72 9.95
N SER A 24 -0.10 -2.66 10.72
CA SER A 24 -1.33 -1.93 10.37
C SER A 24 -1.11 -0.44 10.30
N ALA A 25 -1.12 0.16 9.10
CA ALA A 25 -1.04 1.61 8.91
C ALA A 25 -2.27 2.39 9.45
N VAL A 26 -3.20 1.74 10.16
CA VAL A 26 -4.43 2.35 10.67
C VAL A 26 -4.21 2.89 12.09
N GLY A 27 -4.50 4.19 12.27
CA GLY A 27 -4.62 4.85 13.57
C GLY A 27 -3.32 5.35 14.22
N ASN A 28 -2.15 5.10 13.64
CA ASN A 28 -0.89 5.76 14.00
C ASN A 28 0.04 5.84 12.77
N PHE A 29 0.93 6.82 12.76
CA PHE A 29 2.02 6.89 11.77
C PHE A 29 2.95 5.68 11.88
N GLN A 30 3.11 4.95 10.77
CA GLN A 30 4.03 3.82 10.68
C GLN A 30 4.98 4.00 9.52
N CYS A 31 6.27 3.94 9.85
CA CYS A 31 7.35 4.04 8.88
C CYS A 31 7.86 2.67 8.49
N MET A 32 8.09 2.47 7.19
CA MET A 32 8.57 1.22 6.63
C MET A 32 9.42 1.48 5.39
N PRO A 33 10.28 0.54 5.00
CA PRO A 33 10.96 0.61 3.71
C PRO A 33 9.94 0.67 2.56
N ILE A 34 10.21 1.50 1.55
CA ILE A 34 9.28 1.75 0.44
C ILE A 34 8.92 0.46 -0.32
N GLU A 35 9.86 -0.49 -0.40
CA GLU A 35 9.67 -1.80 -1.03
C GLU A 35 8.63 -2.68 -0.31
N LYS A 36 8.28 -2.36 0.93
CA LYS A 36 7.27 -3.09 1.71
C LYS A 36 5.88 -2.50 1.60
N ILE A 37 5.70 -1.33 0.97
CA ILE A 37 4.42 -0.62 0.99
C ILE A 37 3.28 -1.46 0.39
N ASN A 38 3.55 -2.23 -0.67
CA ASN A 38 2.57 -3.09 -1.33
C ASN A 38 2.17 -4.33 -0.51
N GLN A 39 2.91 -4.64 0.56
CA GLN A 39 2.64 -5.74 1.50
C GLN A 39 1.84 -5.27 2.72
N VAL A 40 1.63 -3.96 2.87
CA VAL A 40 0.89 -3.39 4.00
C VAL A 40 -0.58 -3.79 3.91
N SER A 41 -1.10 -4.27 5.03
CA SER A 41 -2.51 -4.53 5.23
C SER A 41 -2.90 -4.14 6.66
N GLY A 42 -4.10 -3.59 6.84
CA GLY A 42 -4.60 -3.20 8.15
C GLY A 42 -6.12 -3.03 8.19
N GLY A 43 -6.65 -2.68 9.36
CA GLY A 43 -8.08 -2.45 9.58
C GLY A 43 -8.66 -3.32 10.69
N THR A 44 -9.90 -3.77 10.50
CA THR A 44 -10.69 -4.58 11.43
C THR A 44 -11.23 -5.83 10.74
N ASP A 45 -11.92 -6.71 11.45
CA ASP A 45 -12.51 -7.95 10.89
C ASP A 45 -13.44 -7.70 9.69
N ARG A 46 -14.04 -6.51 9.61
CA ARG A 46 -15.00 -6.14 8.56
C ARG A 46 -14.45 -5.11 7.57
N ILE A 47 -13.36 -4.43 7.90
CA ILE A 47 -12.81 -3.36 7.08
C ILE A 47 -11.33 -3.64 6.84
N THR A 48 -10.92 -3.83 5.60
CA THR A 48 -9.52 -4.09 5.25
C THR A 48 -8.99 -2.99 4.35
N VAL A 49 -7.81 -2.48 4.67
CA VAL A 49 -7.04 -1.53 3.85
C VAL A 49 -5.80 -2.24 3.35
N ASN A 50 -5.61 -2.34 2.04
CA ASN A 50 -4.48 -3.05 1.43
C ASN A 50 -4.20 -2.58 -0.01
N ASN A 51 -3.33 -3.30 -0.74
CA ASN A 51 -3.03 -3.05 -2.15
C ASN A 51 -2.54 -1.63 -2.42
N PHE A 52 -1.57 -1.17 -1.63
CA PHE A 52 -0.94 0.12 -1.85
C PHE A 52 -0.11 0.09 -3.14
N VAL A 53 -0.33 1.09 -3.98
CA VAL A 53 0.35 1.27 -5.26
C VAL A 53 0.76 2.72 -5.39
N MET A 54 2.01 2.94 -5.76
CA MET A 54 2.55 4.26 -6.07
C MET A 54 2.99 4.32 -7.51
N SER A 55 2.81 5.48 -8.14
CA SER A 55 3.36 5.74 -9.46
C SER A 55 3.74 7.20 -9.62
N GLU A 56 4.70 7.46 -10.47
CA GLU A 56 5.14 8.79 -10.84
C GLU A 56 4.97 8.93 -12.36
N LYS A 57 4.22 9.95 -12.81
CA LYS A 57 3.93 10.15 -14.23
C LYS A 57 4.15 11.61 -14.62
N GLU A 58 4.64 11.86 -15.83
CA GLU A 58 4.70 13.22 -16.35
C GLU A 58 3.28 13.79 -16.48
N SER A 59 3.12 15.05 -16.06
CA SER A 59 1.83 15.73 -16.16
C SER A 59 1.93 16.92 -17.09
N PRO A 60 1.03 17.04 -18.08
CA PRO A 60 0.98 18.22 -18.94
C PRO A 60 0.57 19.49 -18.18
N LEU A 61 0.00 19.34 -16.98
CA LEU A 61 -0.44 20.46 -16.14
C LEU A 61 0.71 21.10 -15.34
N ALA A 62 1.83 20.40 -15.20
CA ALA A 62 2.98 20.85 -14.41
C ALA A 62 4.30 20.58 -15.16
N PRO A 63 4.67 21.41 -16.16
CA PRO A 63 5.89 21.23 -16.92
C PRO A 63 7.13 21.18 -16.00
N GLY A 64 7.99 20.17 -16.21
CA GLY A 64 9.19 19.97 -15.40
C GLY A 64 8.97 19.23 -14.07
N GLN A 65 7.72 18.95 -13.71
CA GLN A 65 7.35 18.14 -12.56
C GLN A 65 6.65 16.85 -12.99
N THR A 66 6.49 15.94 -12.05
CA THR A 66 5.74 14.69 -12.22
C THR A 66 4.62 14.64 -11.20
N GLU A 67 3.48 14.04 -11.57
CA GLU A 67 2.44 13.67 -10.63
C GLU A 67 2.85 12.37 -9.95
N LEU A 68 3.15 12.43 -8.65
CA LEU A 68 3.28 11.28 -7.78
C LEU A 68 1.90 10.94 -7.22
N SER A 69 1.40 9.77 -7.58
CA SER A 69 0.10 9.25 -7.14
C SER A 69 0.28 8.07 -6.21
N LEU A 70 -0.55 8.01 -5.17
CA LEU A 70 -0.67 6.85 -4.29
C LEU A 70 -2.12 6.40 -4.27
N SER A 71 -2.36 5.10 -4.41
CA SER A 71 -3.69 4.50 -4.27
C SER A 71 -3.65 3.27 -3.37
N PHE A 72 -4.77 2.98 -2.71
CA PHE A 72 -4.96 1.75 -1.94
C PHE A 72 -6.42 1.31 -2.00
N SER A 73 -6.64 0.03 -1.75
CA SER A 73 -7.97 -0.58 -1.70
C SER A 73 -8.53 -0.58 -0.29
N VAL A 74 -9.83 -0.35 -0.19
CA VAL A 74 -10.62 -0.45 1.04
C VAL A 74 -11.75 -1.42 0.80
N VAL A 75 -11.68 -2.57 1.45
CA VAL A 75 -12.71 -3.60 1.44
C VAL A 75 -13.58 -3.39 2.66
N ASN A 76 -14.85 -3.03 2.44
CA ASN A 76 -15.83 -2.83 3.49
C ASN A 76 -16.89 -3.93 3.45
N ARG A 77 -16.85 -4.82 4.44
CA ARG A 77 -17.83 -5.91 4.68
C ARG A 77 -18.79 -5.59 5.82
N SER A 78 -18.81 -4.36 6.31
CA SER A 78 -19.82 -3.90 7.26
C SER A 78 -21.11 -3.47 6.55
N ASP A 79 -22.13 -3.17 7.34
CA ASP A 79 -23.41 -2.60 6.93
C ASP A 79 -23.39 -1.06 6.90
N LYS A 80 -22.27 -0.43 7.26
CA LYS A 80 -22.13 1.03 7.35
C LYS A 80 -21.05 1.57 6.41
N PRO A 81 -21.17 2.83 5.97
CA PRO A 81 -20.11 3.47 5.22
C PRO A 81 -18.88 3.72 6.10
N VAL A 82 -17.70 3.54 5.51
CA VAL A 82 -16.43 3.92 6.12
C VAL A 82 -15.91 5.16 5.40
N PHE A 83 -15.60 6.20 6.16
CA PHE A 83 -14.92 7.41 5.74
C PHE A 83 -13.50 7.37 6.26
N LEU A 84 -12.55 7.63 5.36
CA LEU A 84 -11.15 7.55 5.70
C LEU A 84 -10.31 8.55 4.91
N SER A 85 -9.16 8.86 5.46
CA SER A 85 -8.11 9.65 4.83
C SER A 85 -6.76 9.04 5.15
N GLY A 86 -5.82 9.18 4.24
CA GLY A 86 -4.44 8.75 4.43
C GLY A 86 -3.50 9.93 4.35
N GLN A 87 -2.50 9.96 5.23
CA GLN A 87 -1.33 10.83 5.15
C GLN A 87 -0.09 9.99 4.91
N PHE A 88 0.76 10.45 4.00
CA PHE A 88 1.95 9.74 3.55
C PHE A 88 3.12 10.70 3.44
N VAL A 89 4.25 10.31 4.02
CA VAL A 89 5.49 11.06 4.00
C VAL A 89 6.58 10.17 3.42
N GLY A 90 7.18 10.60 2.32
CA GLY A 90 8.35 9.96 1.74
C GLY A 90 9.62 10.51 2.37
N LEU A 91 10.53 9.61 2.75
CA LEU A 91 11.83 9.93 3.31
C LEU A 91 12.94 9.36 2.44
N GLY A 92 13.96 10.17 2.18
CA GLY A 92 15.12 9.80 1.38
C GLY A 92 16.18 9.05 2.18
N LYS A 93 17.44 9.14 1.75
CA LYS A 93 18.54 8.35 2.33
C LYS A 93 18.96 8.84 3.71
N ASP A 94 18.91 10.15 3.93
CA ASP A 94 19.36 10.82 5.14
C ASP A 94 18.16 11.23 6.03
N ASN A 95 17.02 10.54 5.83
CA ASN A 95 15.72 10.84 6.45
C ASN A 95 15.18 12.25 6.13
N GLU A 96 15.67 12.86 5.05
CA GLU A 96 15.11 14.08 4.50
C GLU A 96 13.74 13.81 3.88
N GLN A 97 12.80 14.72 4.11
CA GLN A 97 11.46 14.63 3.52
C GLN A 97 11.52 14.88 2.01
N THR A 98 11.07 13.92 1.22
CA THR A 98 11.03 14.02 -0.25
C THR A 98 9.65 14.40 -0.78
N PHE A 99 8.58 13.93 -0.13
CA PHE A 99 7.21 14.32 -0.45
C PHE A 99 6.30 14.20 0.77
N VAL A 100 5.19 14.94 0.72
CA VAL A 100 4.02 14.76 1.57
C VAL A 100 2.80 14.63 0.67
N LEU A 101 2.01 13.59 0.90
CA LEU A 101 0.79 13.32 0.15
C LEU A 101 -0.33 13.04 1.14
N SER A 102 -1.50 13.60 0.86
CA SER A 102 -2.74 13.23 1.55
C SER A 102 -3.76 12.75 0.53
N THR A 103 -4.53 11.74 0.89
CA THR A 103 -5.73 11.40 0.10
C THR A 103 -6.83 12.42 0.40
N PRO A 104 -7.83 12.57 -0.49
CA PRO A 104 -8.97 13.42 -0.22
C PRO A 104 -9.60 13.11 1.14
N THR A 105 -10.04 14.14 1.86
CA THR A 105 -10.65 14.06 3.19
C THR A 105 -11.99 13.28 3.21
N TRP A 106 -12.48 12.85 2.03
CA TRP A 106 -13.80 12.26 1.81
C TRP A 106 -13.71 10.92 1.06
N GLY A 107 -12.58 10.21 1.15
CA GLY A 107 -12.53 8.83 0.68
C GLY A 107 -13.57 8.01 1.44
N SER A 108 -14.55 7.44 0.74
CA SER A 108 -15.56 6.60 1.36
C SER A 108 -15.54 5.20 0.77
N ALA A 109 -15.91 4.21 1.56
CA ALA A 109 -16.19 2.87 1.09
C ALA A 109 -17.62 2.51 1.52
N SER A 110 -18.51 2.38 0.53
CA SER A 110 -19.90 1.96 0.74
C SER A 110 -19.96 0.59 1.44
N PRO A 111 -21.06 0.28 2.14
CA PRO A 111 -21.30 -1.05 2.70
C PRO A 111 -21.14 -2.15 1.63
N GLN A 112 -20.60 -3.29 2.03
CA GLN A 112 -20.43 -4.48 1.18
C GLN A 112 -19.67 -4.23 -0.14
N SER A 113 -18.74 -3.27 -0.16
CA SER A 113 -18.03 -2.86 -1.38
C SER A 113 -16.51 -2.92 -1.25
N THR A 114 -15.83 -2.88 -2.39
CA THR A 114 -14.40 -2.58 -2.46
C THR A 114 -14.25 -1.26 -3.20
N GLN A 115 -13.55 -0.30 -2.60
CA GLN A 115 -13.26 0.98 -3.24
C GLN A 115 -11.76 1.25 -3.28
N THR A 116 -11.31 1.99 -4.28
CA THR A 116 -9.93 2.46 -4.38
C THR A 116 -9.89 3.92 -4.00
N ILE A 117 -9.09 4.27 -2.99
CA ILE A 117 -8.83 5.64 -2.61
C ILE A 117 -7.50 6.05 -3.22
N ARG A 118 -7.44 7.26 -3.80
CA ARG A 118 -6.25 7.80 -4.46
C ARG A 118 -5.98 9.23 -3.99
N GLY A 119 -4.71 9.52 -3.75
CA GLY A 119 -4.17 10.87 -3.62
C GLY A 119 -3.08 11.12 -4.65
N ALA A 120 -2.77 12.39 -4.91
CA ALA A 120 -1.69 12.79 -5.80
C ALA A 120 -1.08 14.13 -5.39
N VAL A 121 0.19 14.33 -5.72
CA VAL A 121 0.93 15.58 -5.51
C VAL A 121 1.95 15.76 -6.64
N PHE A 122 2.25 17.01 -7.01
CA PHE A 122 3.33 17.28 -7.95
C PHE A 122 4.68 17.34 -7.23
N VAL A 123 5.67 16.66 -7.80
CA VAL A 123 7.02 16.54 -7.24
C VAL A 123 8.08 16.71 -8.33
N ALA A 124 9.34 16.83 -7.92
CA ALA A 124 10.46 16.78 -8.85
C ALA A 124 10.56 15.39 -9.51
N ARG A 125 10.97 15.36 -10.78
CA ARG A 125 11.15 14.10 -11.51
C ARG A 125 12.15 13.18 -10.79
N GLY A 126 11.79 11.92 -10.61
CA GLY A 126 12.60 10.90 -9.96
C GLY A 126 12.44 10.86 -8.44
N THR A 127 11.48 11.58 -7.87
CA THR A 127 11.22 11.61 -6.42
C THR A 127 10.90 10.20 -5.89
N LEU A 128 10.11 9.40 -6.60
CA LEU A 128 9.78 8.06 -6.12
C LEU A 128 11.01 7.13 -6.05
N LEU A 129 12.01 7.35 -6.91
CA LEU A 129 13.25 6.55 -6.94
C LEU A 129 14.24 6.93 -5.82
N SER A 130 14.15 8.17 -5.32
CA SER A 130 15.00 8.64 -4.22
C SER A 130 14.47 8.25 -2.84
N VAL A 131 13.18 7.92 -2.73
CA VAL A 131 12.55 7.46 -1.49
C VAL A 131 13.17 6.15 -1.01
N ARG A 132 13.39 6.05 0.30
CA ARG A 132 13.87 4.85 1.00
C ARG A 132 12.85 4.34 2.01
N HIS A 133 12.21 5.26 2.73
CA HIS A 133 11.16 4.93 3.67
C HIS A 133 9.90 5.71 3.34
N ILE A 134 8.77 5.11 3.66
CA ILE A 134 7.48 5.80 3.68
C ILE A 134 6.88 5.68 5.06
N CYS A 135 6.42 6.80 5.59
CA CYS A 135 5.63 6.86 6.79
C CYS A 135 4.17 7.09 6.40
N ALA A 136 3.27 6.21 6.83
CA ALA A 136 1.87 6.24 6.47
C ALA A 136 0.98 6.23 7.71
N GLU A 137 -0.09 7.01 7.67
CA GLU A 137 -1.18 6.95 8.63
C GLU A 137 -2.51 6.95 7.89
N ILE A 138 -3.34 5.96 8.16
CA ILE A 138 -4.72 5.87 7.69
C ILE A 138 -5.64 6.15 8.88
N MET A 139 -6.41 7.22 8.76
CA MET A 139 -7.42 7.63 9.73
C MET A 139 -8.80 7.34 9.16
N GLY A 140 -9.74 6.93 10.00
CA GLY A 140 -11.12 6.70 9.57
C GLY A 140 -12.01 6.21 10.70
N ASN A 141 -13.31 6.13 10.44
CA ASN A 141 -14.30 5.57 11.37
C ASN A 141 -14.33 4.03 11.31
N PHE A 142 -13.19 3.41 11.60
CA PHE A 142 -13.12 1.96 11.74
C PHE A 142 -13.87 1.54 13.00
N GLU A 143 -14.99 0.83 12.86
CA GLU A 143 -15.68 0.23 14.00
C GLU A 143 -14.78 -0.83 14.62
N ARG A 144 -14.39 -0.62 15.88
CA ARG A 144 -13.64 -1.60 16.68
C ARG A 144 -14.56 -2.69 17.19
#